data_AF-A0A1Y4LI74-F1
#
_entry.id   AF-A0A1Y4LI74-F1
#
_cell.length_a   1.000
_cell.length_b   1.000
_cell.length_c   1.000
_cell.angle_alpha   90.00
_cell.angle_beta   90.00
_cell.angle_gamma   90.00
#
_symmetry.space_group_name_H-M   'P 1'
#
loop_
_entity.id
_entity.type
_entity.pdbx_description
1 polymer ?
#
loop_
_entity_poly.entity_id
_entity_poly.type
_entity_poly.pdbx_seq_one_letter_code
_entity_poly.pdbx_strand_id
1 'polypeptide(L)'
;MSGQEFYQFITSPAGRGCFFIDMEDVVIEAPKEVYEEWRREQSWKNYHQNQASQIGVKILPLNSDEISERGRGEDVISDETVHVEEDAILSSEIHDLHAALSQLDPASYQIIYSYYLAEEHKTESQIAEKLEVSQSAVHKQKKKILKNLKKWLLNHPKFCNRK
;
A
#
# COMPACT_ATOMS: atom_id res chain seq x y z
N MET A 1 3.13 -38.58 -3.72
CA MET A 1 3.30 -38.49 -2.25
C MET A 1 2.84 -37.13 -1.82
N SER A 2 2.10 -37.03 -0.72
CA SER A 2 1.83 -35.72 -0.11
C SER A 2 3.09 -35.17 0.56
N GLY A 3 3.16 -33.84 0.78
CA GLY A 3 4.32 -33.23 1.47
C GLY A 3 4.55 -33.84 2.86
N GLN A 4 3.49 -34.18 3.59
CA GLN A 4 3.61 -34.84 4.90
C GLN A 4 4.20 -36.25 4.82
N GLU A 5 3.84 -37.04 3.81
CA GLU A 5 4.43 -38.36 3.56
C GLU A 5 5.92 -38.25 3.20
N PHE A 6 6.30 -37.23 2.44
CA PHE A 6 7.70 -36.96 2.10
C PHE A 6 8.53 -36.58 3.32
N TYR A 7 8.04 -35.66 4.16
CA TYR A 7 8.72 -35.28 5.41
C TYR A 7 8.90 -36.46 6.37
N GLN A 8 7.90 -37.34 6.48
CA GLN A 8 7.99 -38.57 7.27
C GLN A 8 9.05 -39.52 6.70
N PHE A 9 9.14 -39.63 5.37
CA PHE A 9 10.12 -40.49 4.70
C PHE A 9 11.57 -40.01 4.93
N ILE A 10 11.88 -38.73 4.70
CA ILE A 10 13.24 -38.19 4.86
C ILE A 10 13.73 -38.22 6.33
N THR A 11 12.79 -38.21 7.29
CA THR A 11 13.09 -38.27 8.73
C THR A 11 13.23 -39.72 9.22
N SER A 12 12.80 -40.70 8.42
CA SER A 12 12.86 -42.12 8.75
C SER A 12 14.27 -42.71 8.59
N PRO A 13 14.57 -43.88 9.20
CA PRO A 13 15.81 -44.59 8.97
C PRO A 13 16.03 -44.99 7.50
N ALA A 14 14.95 -45.19 6.74
CA ALA A 14 14.98 -45.55 5.33
C ALA A 14 15.37 -44.38 4.41
N GLY A 15 15.16 -43.13 4.84
CA GLY A 15 15.56 -41.93 4.12
C GLY A 15 17.02 -41.50 4.36
N ARG A 16 17.75 -42.15 5.27
CA ARG A 16 19.15 -41.79 5.56
C ARG A 16 20.05 -42.04 4.36
N GLY A 17 20.71 -41.00 3.89
CA GLY A 17 21.65 -41.05 2.76
C GLY A 17 21.00 -40.81 1.40
N CYS A 18 19.68 -40.61 1.35
CA CYS A 18 18.99 -40.08 0.17
C CYS A 18 19.12 -38.56 0.16
N PHE A 19 19.47 -37.97 -0.98
CA PHE A 19 19.55 -36.53 -1.16
C PHE A 19 18.47 -36.07 -2.14
N PHE A 20 17.89 -34.90 -1.89
CA PHE A 20 16.77 -34.40 -2.67
C PHE A 20 17.03 -32.96 -3.09
N ILE A 21 16.73 -32.66 -4.35
CA ILE A 21 16.76 -31.31 -4.92
C ILE A 21 15.32 -30.84 -5.06
N ASP A 22 15.06 -29.66 -4.50
CA ASP A 22 13.78 -28.98 -4.59
C ASP A 22 13.78 -28.06 -5.82
N MET A 23 12.82 -28.27 -6.71
CA MET A 23 12.60 -27.51 -7.95
C MET A 23 11.22 -26.82 -7.92
N GLU A 24 10.76 -26.40 -6.73
CA GLU A 24 9.50 -25.71 -6.44
C GLU A 24 8.25 -26.59 -6.62
N ASP A 25 7.99 -27.05 -7.85
CA ASP A 25 6.82 -27.87 -8.16
C ASP A 25 7.07 -29.37 -7.92
N VAL A 26 8.35 -29.78 -7.94
CA VAL A 26 8.76 -31.17 -7.81
C VAL A 26 10.03 -31.32 -6.97
N VAL A 27 10.11 -32.43 -6.25
CA VAL A 27 11.30 -32.84 -5.50
C VAL A 27 11.89 -34.09 -6.14
N ILE A 28 13.17 -34.03 -6.50
CA ILE A 28 13.85 -35.10 -7.24
C ILE A 28 14.97 -35.69 -6.37
N GLU A 29 15.00 -37.02 -6.27
CA GLU A 29 16.12 -37.72 -5.63
C GLU A 29 17.39 -37.58 -6.48
N ALA A 30 18.49 -37.20 -5.85
CA ALA A 30 19.77 -36.95 -6.49
C ALA A 30 20.88 -37.74 -5.79
N PRO A 31 21.93 -38.15 -6.53
CA PRO A 31 23.14 -38.65 -5.92
C PRO A 31 23.83 -37.53 -5.12
N LYS A 32 24.58 -37.93 -4.09
CA LYS A 32 25.25 -37.02 -3.16
C LYS A 32 26.06 -35.91 -3.85
N GLU A 33 26.82 -36.27 -4.87
CA GLU A 33 27.71 -35.36 -5.61
C GLU A 33 26.91 -34.22 -6.28
N VAL A 34 25.83 -34.57 -6.97
CA VAL A 34 24.94 -33.61 -7.65
C VAL A 34 24.22 -32.72 -6.62
N TYR A 35 23.80 -33.28 -5.49
CA TYR A 35 23.21 -32.50 -4.40
C TYR A 35 24.21 -31.51 -3.80
N GLU A 36 25.47 -31.90 -3.60
CA GLU A 36 26.51 -31.03 -3.04
C GLU A 36 26.85 -29.86 -3.98
N GLU A 37 26.88 -30.10 -5.28
CA GLU A 37 27.06 -29.04 -6.29
C GLU A 37 25.88 -28.07 -6.30
N TRP A 38 24.65 -28.59 -6.37
CA TRP A 38 23.45 -27.77 -6.28
C TRP A 38 23.43 -26.94 -4.98
N ARG A 39 23.73 -27.57 -3.84
CA ARG A 39 23.76 -26.88 -2.54
C ARG A 39 24.81 -25.79 -2.49
N ARG A 40 25.96 -25.98 -3.14
CA ARG A 40 27.02 -24.97 -3.24
C ARG A 40 26.54 -23.77 -4.06
N GLU A 41 25.88 -24.02 -5.18
CA GLU A 41 25.29 -22.98 -6.02
C GLU A 41 24.19 -22.20 -5.28
N GLN A 42 23.29 -22.90 -4.58
CA GLN A 42 22.25 -22.25 -3.77
C GLN A 42 22.86 -21.44 -2.62
N SER A 43 23.90 -21.95 -1.96
CA SER A 43 24.60 -21.23 -0.90
C SER A 43 25.24 -19.95 -1.41
N TRP A 44 25.84 -19.99 -2.61
CA TRP A 44 26.36 -18.81 -3.30
C TRP A 44 25.24 -17.79 -3.55
N LYS A 45 24.14 -18.20 -4.19
CA LYS A 45 23.01 -17.33 -4.51
C LYS A 45 22.46 -16.66 -3.24
N ASN A 46 22.22 -17.44 -2.20
CA ASN A 46 21.74 -16.96 -0.91
C ASN A 46 22.72 -16.00 -0.23
N TYR A 47 24.04 -16.25 -0.31
CA TYR A 47 25.04 -15.33 0.23
C TYR A 47 24.99 -13.97 -0.47
N HIS A 48 24.95 -13.95 -1.80
CA HIS A 48 24.84 -12.71 -2.57
C HIS A 48 23.53 -11.97 -2.29
N GLN A 49 22.40 -12.69 -2.24
CA GLN A 49 21.09 -12.11 -1.90
C GLN A 49 21.11 -11.47 -0.50
N ASN A 50 21.65 -12.17 0.50
CA ASN A 50 21.71 -11.69 1.88
C ASN A 50 22.66 -10.48 2.04
N GLN A 51 23.76 -10.44 1.30
CA GLN A 51 24.65 -9.28 1.27
C GLN A 51 23.98 -8.08 0.59
N ALA A 52 23.28 -8.30 -0.53
CA ALA A 52 22.55 -7.27 -1.25
C ALA A 52 21.46 -6.64 -0.38
N SER A 53 20.66 -7.46 0.31
CA SER A 53 19.63 -7.00 1.25
C SER A 53 20.20 -6.22 2.43
N GLN A 54 21.38 -6.60 2.96
CA GLN A 54 22.05 -5.86 4.04
C GLN A 54 22.52 -4.48 3.61
N ILE A 55 22.92 -4.33 2.36
CA ILE A 55 23.43 -3.06 1.80
C ILE A 55 22.29 -2.23 1.18
N GLY A 56 21.07 -2.80 1.09
CA GLY A 56 19.90 -2.14 0.51
C GLY A 56 19.95 -2.05 -1.02
N VAL A 57 20.67 -2.97 -1.67
CA VAL A 57 20.75 -3.04 -3.14
C VAL A 57 19.99 -4.26 -3.66
N LYS A 58 19.29 -4.10 -4.78
CA LYS A 58 18.64 -5.20 -5.50
C LYS A 58 19.58 -5.67 -6.62
N ILE A 59 19.98 -6.95 -6.59
CA ILE A 59 20.76 -7.55 -7.69
C ILE A 59 19.78 -8.04 -8.74
N LEU A 60 19.89 -7.50 -9.96
CA LEU A 60 19.12 -7.94 -11.12
C LEU A 60 20.05 -8.73 -12.05
N PRO A 61 19.73 -9.99 -12.41
CA PRO A 61 20.48 -10.73 -13.41
C PRO A 61 20.35 -10.02 -14.76
N LEU A 62 21.46 -9.84 -15.48
CA LEU A 62 21.43 -9.19 -16.80
C LEU A 62 20.62 -9.97 -17.84
N ASN A 63 20.50 -11.28 -17.65
CA ASN A 63 19.76 -12.21 -18.53
C ASN A 63 18.42 -12.62 -17.91
N SER A 64 17.78 -11.77 -17.10
CA SER A 64 16.46 -12.08 -16.55
C SER A 64 15.37 -11.86 -17.60
N ASP A 65 14.37 -12.73 -17.60
CA ASP A 65 13.15 -12.56 -18.42
C ASP A 65 12.18 -11.53 -17.80
N GLU A 66 12.62 -10.77 -16.79
CA GLU A 66 11.83 -9.73 -16.12
C GLU A 66 11.58 -8.52 -17.04
N ILE A 67 12.42 -8.32 -18.05
CA ILE A 67 12.23 -7.29 -19.08
C ILE A 67 11.44 -7.91 -20.23
N SER A 68 10.17 -7.52 -20.38
CA SER A 68 9.38 -7.92 -21.57
C SER A 68 10.08 -7.46 -22.85
N GLU A 69 9.85 -8.12 -24.00
CA GLU A 69 10.46 -7.77 -25.29
C GLU A 69 10.26 -6.30 -25.72
N ARG A 70 9.29 -5.59 -25.11
CA ARG A 70 8.98 -4.17 -25.37
C ARG A 70 9.35 -3.24 -24.20
N GLY A 71 9.75 -3.79 -23.06
CA GLY A 71 10.13 -3.04 -21.87
C GLY A 71 11.57 -2.54 -21.98
N ARG A 72 11.87 -1.48 -21.24
CA ARG A 72 13.23 -0.98 -21.03
C ARG A 72 13.74 -1.51 -19.69
N GLY A 73 15.07 -1.59 -19.54
CA GLY A 73 15.68 -2.03 -18.27
C GLY A 73 15.32 -1.15 -17.07
N GLU A 74 14.98 0.12 -17.30
CA GLU A 74 14.50 1.05 -16.27
C GLU A 74 13.11 0.68 -15.71
N ASP A 75 12.28 -0.05 -16.47
CA ASP A 75 10.93 -0.45 -16.05
C ASP A 75 10.94 -1.52 -14.94
N VAL A 76 12.08 -2.19 -14.72
CA VAL A 76 12.25 -3.24 -13.68
C VAL A 76 12.49 -2.63 -12.29
N ILE A 77 12.87 -1.35 -12.25
CA ILE A 77 13.17 -0.64 -11.02
C ILE A 77 11.98 0.27 -10.70
N SER A 78 11.17 -0.15 -9.73
CA SER A 78 10.08 0.67 -9.23
C SER A 78 10.61 1.98 -8.61
N ASP A 79 10.02 3.11 -8.97
CA ASP A 79 10.26 4.38 -8.28
C ASP A 79 9.45 4.41 -6.98
N GLU A 80 10.11 4.12 -5.86
CA GLU A 80 9.50 4.12 -4.53
C GLU A 80 9.10 5.51 -4.04
N THR A 81 9.47 6.58 -4.76
CA THR A 81 9.07 7.95 -4.43
C THR A 81 7.72 8.34 -5.03
N VAL A 82 7.19 7.53 -5.95
CA VAL A 82 5.96 7.82 -6.69
C VAL A 82 4.85 6.88 -6.23
N HIS A 83 3.81 7.46 -5.65
CA HIS A 83 2.66 6.74 -5.12
C HIS A 83 1.41 6.97 -5.97
N VAL A 84 1.43 6.50 -7.23
CA VAL A 84 0.38 6.81 -8.23
C VAL A 84 -1.03 6.48 -7.74
N GLU A 85 -1.21 5.33 -7.09
CA GLU A 85 -2.52 4.90 -6.59
C GLU A 85 -3.03 5.81 -5.46
N GLU A 86 -2.14 6.16 -4.53
CA GLU A 86 -2.46 7.01 -3.37
C GLU A 86 -2.79 8.43 -3.84
N ASP A 87 -2.00 8.97 -4.79
CA ASP A 87 -2.25 10.26 -5.42
C ASP A 87 -3.58 10.29 -6.18
N ALA A 88 -3.90 9.21 -6.91
CA ALA A 88 -5.17 9.07 -7.61
C ALA A 88 -6.35 9.04 -6.63
N ILE A 89 -6.23 8.31 -5.53
CA ILE A 89 -7.24 8.27 -4.46
C ILE A 89 -7.41 9.66 -3.84
N LEU A 90 -6.32 10.30 -3.43
CA LEU A 90 -6.33 11.63 -2.82
C LEU A 90 -6.96 12.67 -3.76
N SER A 91 -6.61 12.65 -5.04
CA SER A 91 -7.18 13.56 -6.04
C SER A 91 -8.69 13.37 -6.19
N SER A 92 -9.18 12.13 -6.19
CA SER A 92 -10.62 11.84 -6.21
C SER A 92 -11.31 12.30 -4.92
N GLU A 93 -10.68 12.12 -3.76
CA GLU A 93 -11.26 12.55 -2.47
C GLU A 93 -11.34 14.07 -2.37
N ILE A 94 -10.31 14.79 -2.83
CA ILE A 94 -10.30 16.25 -2.94
C ILE A 94 -11.41 16.73 -3.87
N HIS A 95 -11.58 16.09 -5.03
CA HIS A 95 -12.64 16.44 -5.97
C HIS A 95 -14.04 16.28 -5.34
N ASP A 96 -14.29 15.14 -4.69
CA ASP A 96 -15.57 14.87 -4.03
C ASP A 96 -15.81 15.85 -2.86
N LEU A 97 -14.75 16.24 -2.12
CA LEU A 97 -14.81 17.27 -1.07
C LEU A 97 -15.21 18.63 -1.66
N HIS A 98 -14.60 19.06 -2.76
CA HIS A 98 -14.96 20.31 -3.43
C HIS A 98 -16.41 20.31 -3.91
N ALA A 99 -16.87 19.21 -4.49
CA ALA A 99 -18.27 19.05 -4.89
C ALA A 99 -19.21 19.16 -3.67
N ALA A 100 -18.89 18.53 -2.54
CA ALA A 100 -19.69 18.65 -1.31
C ALA A 100 -19.69 20.08 -0.75
N LEU A 101 -18.55 20.77 -0.78
CA LEU A 101 -18.44 22.16 -0.33
C LEU A 101 -19.24 23.12 -1.21
N SER A 102 -19.32 22.89 -2.53
CA SER A 102 -20.12 23.73 -3.44
C SER A 102 -21.63 23.67 -3.19
N GLN A 103 -22.11 22.66 -2.45
CA GLN A 103 -23.51 22.53 -2.06
C GLN A 103 -23.87 23.34 -0.80
N LEU A 104 -22.86 23.89 -0.10
CA LEU A 104 -23.10 24.72 1.08
C LEU A 104 -23.60 26.11 0.69
N ASP A 105 -24.45 26.68 1.53
CA ASP A 105 -24.79 28.10 1.40
C ASP A 105 -23.55 28.97 1.71
N PRO A 106 -23.49 30.21 1.20
CA PRO A 106 -22.32 31.07 1.36
C PRO A 106 -21.95 31.33 2.83
N ALA A 107 -22.95 31.42 3.71
CA ALA A 107 -22.74 31.62 5.14
C ALA A 107 -22.07 30.41 5.82
N SER A 108 -22.55 29.20 5.53
CA SER A 108 -21.96 27.95 6.05
C SER A 108 -20.57 27.72 5.47
N TYR A 109 -20.39 27.99 4.17
CA TYR A 109 -19.08 27.90 3.53
C TYR A 109 -18.08 28.85 4.20
N GLN A 110 -18.46 30.09 4.50
CA GLN A 110 -17.60 31.06 5.16
C GLN A 110 -17.12 30.58 6.54
N ILE A 111 -17.97 29.91 7.31
CA ILE A 111 -17.60 29.33 8.61
C ILE A 111 -16.58 28.21 8.43
N ILE A 112 -16.83 27.27 7.50
CA ILE A 112 -15.90 26.17 7.20
C ILE A 112 -14.57 26.70 6.67
N TYR A 113 -14.61 27.66 5.74
CA TYR A 113 -13.43 28.27 5.16
C TYR A 113 -12.56 28.94 6.23
N SER A 114 -13.17 29.79 7.06
CA SER A 114 -12.44 30.53 8.11
C SER A 114 -11.83 29.61 9.18
N TYR A 115 -12.41 28.43 9.37
CA TYR A 115 -11.97 27.49 10.41
C TYR A 115 -10.97 26.44 9.90
N TYR A 116 -11.07 26.00 8.63
CA TYR A 116 -10.31 24.86 8.10
C TYR A 116 -9.52 25.13 6.81
N LEU A 117 -9.89 26.13 5.99
CA LEU A 117 -9.33 26.30 4.64
C LEU A 117 -8.53 27.60 4.47
N ALA A 118 -8.74 28.59 5.35
CA ALA A 118 -7.98 29.82 5.34
C ALA A 118 -6.54 29.57 5.81
N GLU A 119 -5.57 30.27 5.21
CA GLU A 119 -4.16 30.22 5.64
C GLU A 119 -4.01 30.51 7.14
N GLU A 120 -4.77 31.48 7.65
CA GLU A 120 -4.90 31.77 9.07
C GLU A 120 -6.26 31.30 9.60
N HIS A 121 -6.24 30.19 10.34
CA HIS A 121 -7.44 29.62 10.96
C HIS A 121 -7.95 30.49 12.11
N LYS A 122 -9.26 30.74 12.10
CA LYS A 122 -9.93 31.49 13.15
C LYS A 122 -10.59 30.58 14.16
N THR A 123 -10.51 30.96 15.43
CA THR A 123 -11.24 30.30 16.51
C THR A 123 -12.74 30.56 16.41
N GLU A 124 -13.56 29.74 17.07
CA GLU A 124 -15.01 29.94 17.10
C GLU A 124 -15.40 31.30 17.70
N SER A 125 -14.62 31.83 18.65
CA SER A 125 -14.86 33.17 19.24
C SER A 125 -14.64 34.28 18.22
N GLN A 126 -13.52 34.24 17.49
CA GLN A 126 -13.21 35.26 16.47
C GLN A 126 -14.21 35.23 15.31
N ILE A 127 -14.70 34.05 14.94
CA ILE A 127 -15.77 33.91 13.93
C ILE A 127 -17.09 34.48 14.47
N ALA A 128 -17.40 34.22 15.74
CA ALA A 128 -18.60 34.72 16.40
C ALA A 128 -18.61 36.24 16.52
N GLU A 129 -17.47 36.85 16.88
CA GLU A 129 -17.27 38.31 16.87
C GLU A 129 -17.50 38.91 15.48
N LYS A 130 -16.91 38.30 14.44
CA LYS A 130 -17.08 38.78 13.05
C LYS A 130 -18.54 38.68 12.55
N LEU A 131 -19.28 37.68 13.02
CA LEU A 131 -20.66 37.43 12.63
C LEU A 131 -21.69 38.05 13.59
N GLU A 132 -21.24 38.76 14.64
CA GLU A 132 -22.08 39.34 15.70
C GLU A 132 -23.04 38.33 16.35
N VAL A 133 -22.59 37.09 16.50
CA VAL A 133 -23.36 36.00 17.13
C VAL A 133 -22.64 35.46 18.36
N SER A 134 -23.34 34.64 19.17
CA SER A 134 -22.67 33.93 20.25
C SER A 134 -21.76 32.81 19.73
N GLN A 135 -20.66 32.55 20.43
CA GLN A 135 -19.78 31.40 20.15
C GLN A 135 -20.55 30.08 20.08
N SER A 136 -21.53 29.89 20.98
CA SER A 136 -22.38 28.68 20.98
C SER A 136 -23.19 28.52 19.70
N ALA A 137 -23.63 29.63 19.08
CA ALA A 137 -24.34 29.59 17.81
C ALA A 137 -23.41 29.11 16.68
N VAL A 138 -22.18 29.64 16.60
CA VAL A 138 -21.16 29.19 15.63
C VAL A 138 -20.85 27.71 15.83
N HIS A 139 -20.66 27.26 17.07
CA HIS A 139 -20.41 25.85 17.38
C HIS A 139 -21.54 24.93 16.88
N LYS A 140 -22.80 25.30 17.14
CA LYS A 140 -23.98 24.55 16.69
C LYS A 140 -24.09 24.55 15.16
N GLN A 141 -23.82 25.68 14.51
CA GLN A 141 -23.81 25.79 13.05
C GLN A 141 -22.72 24.91 12.45
N LYS A 142 -21.47 24.99 12.92
CA LYS A 142 -20.35 24.14 12.48
C LYS A 142 -20.72 22.66 12.58
N LYS A 143 -21.25 22.22 13.72
CA LYS A 143 -21.67 20.82 13.92
C LYS A 143 -22.76 20.39 12.94
N LYS A 144 -23.73 21.26 12.65
CA LYS A 144 -24.78 21.00 11.65
C LYS A 144 -24.20 20.88 10.24
N ILE A 145 -23.30 21.80 9.86
CA ILE A 145 -22.64 21.82 8.55
C ILE A 145 -21.84 20.52 8.34
N LEU A 146 -20.99 20.15 9.30
CA LEU A 146 -20.20 18.91 9.23
C LEU A 146 -21.08 17.67 9.15
N LYS A 147 -22.19 17.63 9.90
CA LYS A 147 -23.16 16.52 9.83
C LYS A 147 -23.81 16.42 8.44
N ASN A 148 -24.10 17.55 7.81
CA ASN A 148 -24.64 17.58 6.47
C ASN A 148 -23.59 17.11 5.46
N LEU A 149 -22.39 17.69 5.45
CA LEU A 149 -21.28 17.28 4.57
C LEU A 149 -21.01 15.77 4.66
N LYS A 150 -20.96 15.22 5.88
CA LYS A 150 -20.81 13.77 6.09
C LYS A 150 -21.91 12.96 5.42
N LYS A 151 -23.17 13.38 5.54
CA LYS A 151 -24.30 12.69 4.87
C LYS A 151 -24.18 12.74 3.35
N TRP A 152 -23.79 13.90 2.80
CA TRP A 152 -23.60 14.06 1.37
C TRP A 152 -22.52 13.14 0.82
N LEU A 153 -21.35 13.10 1.48
CA LEU A 153 -20.26 12.22 1.09
C LEU A 153 -20.65 10.74 1.19
N LEU A 154 -21.32 10.31 2.26
CA LEU A 154 -21.76 8.92 2.42
C LEU A 154 -22.85 8.49 1.43
N ASN A 155 -23.74 9.41 1.04
CA ASN A 155 -24.79 9.15 0.06
C ASN A 155 -24.31 9.30 -1.40
N HIS A 156 -23.08 9.77 -1.62
CA HIS A 156 -22.50 9.84 -2.95
C HIS A 156 -22.26 8.41 -3.46
N PRO A 157 -22.64 8.08 -4.72
CA PRO A 157 -22.69 6.70 -5.22
C PRO A 157 -21.35 5.95 -5.10
N LYS A 158 -20.23 6.66 -5.10
CA LYS A 158 -18.89 6.07 -4.91
C LYS A 158 -18.65 5.46 -3.51
N PHE A 159 -19.28 5.98 -2.45
CA PHE A 159 -19.09 5.50 -1.07
C PHE A 159 -20.10 4.42 -0.66
N CYS A 160 -21.24 4.31 -1.37
CA CYS A 160 -22.23 3.26 -1.13
C CYS A 160 -21.78 1.87 -1.61
N ASN A 161 -20.77 1.80 -2.50
CA ASN A 161 -20.25 0.55 -3.07
C ASN A 161 -18.99 0.00 -2.38
N ARG A 162 -18.51 0.62 -1.30
CA ARG A 162 -17.47 0.04 -0.43
C ARG A 162 -18.15 -0.74 0.70
N LYS A 163 -18.65 -1.95 0.41
CA LYS A 163 -19.08 -2.94 1.40
C LYS A 163 -18.34 -4.24 1.19
#